data_AF-A0A5K1CWL6-F1
#
_entry.id   AF-A0A5K1CWL6-F1
#
_cell.length_a   1.000
_cell.length_b   1.000
_cell.length_c   1.000
_cell.angle_alpha   90.00
_cell.angle_beta   90.00
_cell.angle_gamma   90.00
#
_symmetry.space_group_name_H-M   'P 1'
#
loop_
_entity.id
_entity.type
_entity.pdbx_description
1 polymer ?
#
loop_
_entity_poly.entity_id
_entity_poly.type
_entity_poly.pdbx_seq_one_letter_code
_entity_poly.pdbx_strand_id
1 'polypeptide(L)'
;LVIIAFITMTMFLRTRMNADLAGANYFMGSMFYAMVILMVNGFPELSMIVSRLPVFYKHRDFYFYPAWAYTLPSAILKIPHSFVESLVWTGLTYYTIGYSPEAG
;
A
#
# COMPACT_ATOMS: atom_id res chain seq x y z
N LEU A 1 -3.13 -6.93 -2.65
CA LEU A 1 -1.75 -6.54 -3.00
C LEU A 1 -0.98 -7.52 -3.92
N VAL A 2 -0.70 -8.77 -3.53
CA VAL A 2 0.22 -9.67 -4.28
C VAL A 2 -0.18 -9.93 -5.74
N ILE A 3 -1.46 -10.18 -6.03
CA ILE A 3 -1.94 -10.37 -7.42
C ILE A 3 -1.71 -9.10 -8.26
N ILE A 4 -1.98 -7.93 -7.67
CA ILE A 4 -1.75 -6.63 -8.32
C ILE A 4 -0.25 -6.40 -8.53
N ALA A 5 0.59 -6.83 -7.59
CA ALA A 5 2.04 -6.77 -7.74
C ALA A 5 2.48 -7.61 -8.95
N PHE A 6 2.00 -8.85 -9.10
CA PHE A 6 2.30 -9.68 -10.27
C PHE A 6 1.84 -9.03 -11.59
N ILE A 7 0.63 -8.45 -11.63
CA ILE A 7 0.15 -7.72 -12.82
C ILE A 7 1.10 -6.55 -13.14
N THR A 8 1.52 -5.81 -12.11
CA THR A 8 2.44 -4.67 -12.26
C THR A 8 3.81 -5.10 -12.77
N MET A 9 4.35 -6.23 -12.28
CA MET A 9 5.59 -6.81 -12.78
C MET A 9 5.52 -7.15 -14.26
N THR A 10 4.40 -7.74 -14.69
CA THR A 10 4.21 -8.12 -16.11
C THR A 10 4.00 -6.90 -17.01
N MET A 11 3.39 -5.85 -16.48
CA MET A 11 3.13 -4.61 -17.21
C MET A 11 4.40 -3.75 -17.33
N PHE A 12 5.24 -3.72 -16.29
CA PHE A 12 6.48 -2.95 -16.24
C PHE A 12 7.74 -3.84 -16.30
N LEU A 13 7.74 -4.84 -17.18
CA LEU A 13 8.84 -5.79 -17.27
C LEU A 13 10.09 -5.14 -17.91
N ARG A 14 11.27 -5.42 -17.33
CA ARG A 14 12.56 -4.87 -17.75
C ARG A 14 12.81 -5.11 -19.25
N THR A 15 12.57 -4.09 -20.05
CA THR A 15 12.93 -4.04 -21.47
C THR A 15 14.27 -3.29 -21.57
N ARG A 16 15.23 -3.74 -22.39
CA ARG A 16 16.55 -3.10 -22.50
C ARG A 16 16.38 -1.63 -22.91
N MET A 17 16.50 -0.73 -21.94
CA MET A 17 16.23 0.69 -22.12
C MET A 17 17.54 1.45 -22.10
N ASN A 18 17.81 2.17 -23.18
CA ASN A 18 18.90 3.15 -23.23
C ASN A 18 18.49 4.38 -22.40
N ALA A 19 19.47 5.20 -21.98
CA ALA A 19 19.24 6.45 -21.25
C ALA A 19 18.61 7.51 -22.17
N ASP A 20 17.33 7.32 -22.49
CA ASP A 20 16.52 8.16 -23.37
C ASP A 20 15.26 8.64 -22.64
N LEU A 21 14.62 9.69 -23.16
CA LEU A 21 13.43 10.32 -22.57
C LEU A 21 12.28 9.33 -22.37
N ALA A 22 12.13 8.37 -23.29
CA ALA A 22 11.15 7.29 -23.18
C ALA A 22 11.39 6.40 -21.95
N GLY A 23 12.65 6.14 -21.62
CA GLY A 23 13.02 5.35 -20.45
C GLY A 23 12.76 6.09 -19.14
N ALA A 24 13.05 7.39 -19.09
CA ALA A 24 12.72 8.23 -17.94
C ALA A 24 11.20 8.29 -17.68
N ASN A 25 10.40 8.46 -18.74
CA ASN A 25 8.94 8.49 -18.62
C ASN A 25 8.37 7.15 -18.15
N TYR A 26 8.95 6.03 -18.59
CA TYR A 26 8.58 4.70 -18.12
C TYR A 26 8.83 4.51 -16.62
N PHE A 27 10.00 4.92 -16.12
CA PHE A 27 10.29 4.85 -14.69
C PHE A 27 9.37 5.76 -13.87
N MET A 28 9.14 7.00 -14.30
CA MET A 28 8.19 7.91 -13.63
C MET A 28 6.77 7.33 -13.62
N GLY A 29 6.32 6.75 -14.74
CA GLY A 29 5.02 6.09 -14.85
C GLY A 29 4.89 4.90 -13.90
N SER A 30 5.93 4.08 -13.78
CA SER A 30 5.95 2.94 -12.86
C SER A 30 5.86 3.36 -11.39
N MET A 31 6.59 4.42 -11.00
CA MET A 31 6.58 4.96 -9.63
C MET A 31 5.22 5.59 -9.28
N PHE A 32 4.64 6.36 -10.21
CA PHE A 32 3.31 6.92 -10.04
C PHE A 32 2.26 5.83 -9.87
N TYR A 33 2.31 4.80 -10.72
CA TYR A 33 1.38 3.68 -10.64
C TYR A 33 1.52 2.91 -9.32
N ALA A 34 2.75 2.68 -8.84
CA ALA A 34 3.01 2.07 -7.54
C ALA A 34 2.38 2.87 -6.38
N MET A 35 2.52 4.20 -6.38
CA MET A 35 1.88 5.06 -5.38
C MET A 35 0.35 4.97 -5.42
N VAL A 36 -0.24 5.03 -6.62
CA VAL A 36 -1.70 4.94 -6.78
C VAL A 36 -2.23 3.62 -6.27
N ILE A 37 -1.57 2.50 -6.56
CA ILE A 37 -2.00 1.18 -6.06
C ILE A 37 -1.92 1.12 -4.54
N LEU A 38 -0.82 1.58 -3.93
CA LEU A 38 -0.67 1.56 -2.48
C LEU A 38 -1.75 2.41 -1.80
N MET A 39 -2.09 3.56 -2.37
CA MET A 39 -3.19 4.39 -1.89
C MET A 39 -4.55 3.67 -2.01
N VAL A 40 -4.81 3.03 -3.15
CA VAL A 40 -6.09 2.35 -3.39
C VAL A 40 -6.26 1.08 -2.53
N ASN A 41 -5.18 0.37 -2.19
CA ASN A 41 -5.25 -0.78 -1.27
C ASN A 41 -5.73 -0.40 0.14
N GLY A 42 -5.70 0.88 0.53
CA GLY A 42 -6.27 1.35 1.80
C GLY A 42 -7.80 1.44 1.83
N PHE A 43 -8.50 1.48 0.68
CA PHE A 43 -9.96 1.62 0.65
C PHE A 43 -10.75 0.45 1.26
N PRO A 44 -10.42 -0.82 0.99
CA PRO A 44 -11.07 -1.96 1.64
C PRO A 44 -10.96 -1.91 3.17
N GLU A 45 -9.85 -1.39 3.68
CA GLU A 45 -9.65 -1.24 5.12
C GLU A 45 -10.62 -0.22 5.72
N LEU A 46 -10.87 0.90 5.04
CA LEU A 46 -11.89 1.87 5.44
C LEU A 46 -13.29 1.24 5.46
N SER A 47 -13.64 0.44 4.45
CA SER A 47 -14.93 -0.28 4.41
C SER A 47 -15.09 -1.22 5.61
N MET A 48 -14.04 -1.94 5.99
CA MET A 48 -14.03 -2.80 7.19
C MET A 48 -14.15 -2.02 8.51
N ILE A 49 -13.65 -0.79 8.58
CA ILE A 49 -13.85 0.06 9.76
C ILE A 49 -15.33 0.47 9.84
N VAL A 50 -15.92 0.89 8.72
CA VAL A 50 -17.34 1.27 8.63
C VAL A 50 -18.25 0.13 9.04
N SER A 51 -17.95 -1.12 8.69
CA SER A 51 -18.74 -2.27 9.15
C SER A 51 -18.62 -2.55 10.65
N ARG A 52 -17.54 -2.10 11.31
CA ARG A 52 -17.33 -2.24 12.77
C ARG A 52 -17.90 -1.07 13.59
N LEU A 53 -18.25 0.05 12.96
CA LEU A 53 -18.90 1.19 13.62
C LEU A 53 -20.16 0.85 14.43
N PRO A 54 -21.11 0.01 13.96
CA PRO A 54 -22.28 -0.35 14.77
C PRO A 54 -21.93 -1.06 16.08
N VAL A 55 -20.86 -1.87 16.10
CA VAL A 55 -20.34 -2.48 17.32
C VAL A 55 -19.76 -1.42 18.25
N PHE A 56 -19.02 -0.45 17.70
CA PHE A 56 -18.49 0.68 18.47
C PHE A 56 -19.61 1.53 19.10
N TYR A 57 -20.66 1.85 18.34
CA TYR A 57 -21.82 2.58 18.86
C TYR A 57 -22.48 1.84 20.02
N LYS A 58 -22.63 0.52 19.93
CA LYS A 58 -23.16 -0.30 21.03
C LYS A 58 -22.31 -0.21 22.31
N HIS A 59 -20.98 -0.26 22.19
CA HIS A 59 -20.08 -0.14 23.36
C HIS A 59 -20.07 1.26 23.96
N ARG A 60 -20.19 2.31 23.13
CA ARG A 60 -20.28 3.70 23.56
C ARG A 60 -21.58 3.96 24.34
N ASP A 61 -22.70 3.39 23.89
CA ASP A 61 -24.01 3.60 24.51
C ASP A 61 -24.11 2.94 25.90
N PHE A 62 -23.28 1.92 26.18
CA PHE A 62 -23.09 1.35 27.52
C PHE A 62 -22.02 2.08 28.38
N TYR A 63 -21.48 3.22 27.92
CA TYR A 63 -20.47 4.04 28.62
C TYR A 63 -19.17 3.32 29.03
N PHE A 64 -18.82 2.18 28.42
CA PHE A 64 -17.66 1.39 28.85
C PHE A 64 -16.31 2.09 28.64
N TYR A 65 -16.07 2.70 27.46
CA TYR A 65 -14.78 3.30 27.11
C TYR A 65 -14.92 4.54 26.21
N PRO A 66 -14.06 5.56 26.38
CA PRO A 66 -14.01 6.71 25.49
C PRO A 66 -13.50 6.33 24.09
N ALA A 67 -13.93 7.08 23.07
CA ALA A 67 -13.66 6.77 21.65
C ALA A 67 -12.17 6.58 21.31
N TRP A 68 -11.29 7.34 21.96
CA TRP A 68 -9.85 7.27 21.74
C TRP A 68 -9.23 5.93 22.18
N ALA A 69 -9.79 5.28 23.21
CA ALA A 69 -9.26 4.02 23.74
C ALA A 69 -9.49 2.85 22.78
N TYR A 70 -10.49 2.95 21.89
CA TYR A 70 -10.77 1.97 20.85
C TYR A 70 -9.92 2.20 19.59
N THR A 71 -9.65 3.46 19.25
CA THR A 71 -8.91 3.82 18.02
C THR A 71 -7.39 3.75 18.19
N LEU A 72 -6.84 4.00 19.40
CA LEU A 72 -5.40 3.95 19.65
C LEU A 72 -4.77 2.58 19.39
N PRO A 73 -5.29 1.47 19.96
CA PRO A 73 -4.71 0.14 19.71
C PRO A 73 -4.82 -0.27 18.24
N SER A 74 -5.94 0.04 17.60
CA SER A 74 -6.14 -0.27 16.19
C SER A 74 -5.24 0.58 15.28
N ALA A 75 -4.97 1.84 15.60
CA ALA A 75 -4.01 2.67 14.88
C ALA A 75 -2.57 2.16 15.04
N ILE A 76 -2.17 1.78 16.26
CA ILE A 76 -0.83 1.24 16.52
C ILE A 76 -0.58 -0.06 15.75
N LEU A 77 -1.58 -0.95 15.67
CA LEU A 77 -1.47 -2.21 14.94
C LEU A 77 -1.45 -2.03 13.41
N LYS A 78 -1.97 -0.92 12.89
CA LYS A 78 -1.97 -0.63 11.45
C LYS A 78 -0.59 -0.23 10.93
N ILE A 79 0.20 0.51 11.72
CA ILE A 79 1.54 0.95 11.34
C ILE A 79 2.44 -0.22 10.89
N PRO A 80 2.64 -1.29 11.71
CA PRO A 80 3.46 -2.42 11.29
C PRO A 80 2.84 -3.19 10.12
N HIS A 81 1.52 -3.27 10.02
CA HIS A 81 0.85 -3.92 8.90
C HIS A 81 1.15 -3.21 7.57
N SER A 82 0.97 -1.88 7.52
CA SER A 82 1.30 -1.08 6.32
C SER A 82 2.80 -1.15 5.97
N PHE A 83 3.67 -1.27 6.96
CA PHE A 83 5.10 -1.45 6.72
C PHE A 83 5.41 -2.79 6.06
N VAL A 84 4.83 -3.89 6.54
CA VAL A 84 4.98 -5.20 5.91
C VAL A 84 4.42 -5.20 4.48
N GLU A 85 3.27 -4.58 4.27
CA GLU A 85 2.63 -4.51 2.96
C GLU A 85 3.46 -3.73 1.93
N SER A 86 4.01 -2.58 2.32
CA SER A 86 4.92 -1.79 1.47
C SER A 86 6.27 -2.47 1.22
N LEU A 87 6.81 -3.19 2.20
CA LEU A 87 8.01 -4.01 2.03
C LEU A 87 7.80 -5.14 1.03
N VAL A 88 6.68 -5.86 1.15
CA VAL A 88 6.33 -6.94 0.21
C VAL A 88 6.13 -6.37 -1.18
N TRP A 89 5.43 -5.24 -1.33
CA TRP A 89 5.27 -4.55 -2.61
C TRP A 89 6.62 -4.22 -3.25
N THR A 90 7.50 -3.58 -2.47
CA THR A 90 8.78 -3.06 -2.96
C THR A 90 9.72 -4.22 -3.29
N GLY A 91 9.87 -5.22 -2.41
CA GLY A 91 10.74 -6.38 -2.66
C GLY A 91 10.34 -7.17 -3.90
N LEU A 92 9.04 -7.23 -4.17
CA LEU A 92 8.48 -7.87 -5.36
C LEU A 92 8.73 -7.04 -6.63
N THR A 93 8.33 -5.77 -6.63
CA THR A 93 8.32 -4.94 -7.85
C THR A 93 9.69 -4.35 -8.21
N TYR A 94 10.57 -4.17 -7.22
CA TYR A 94 11.81 -3.41 -7.40
C TYR A 94 12.79 -4.07 -8.39
N TYR A 95 13.05 -5.35 -8.20
CA TYR A 95 13.95 -6.11 -9.09
C TYR A 95 13.34 -6.41 -10.45
N THR A 96 12.02 -6.59 -10.52
CA THR A 96 11.31 -6.91 -11.76
C THR A 96 11.22 -5.72 -12.72
N ILE A 97 11.05 -4.51 -12.18
CA ILE A 97 11.03 -3.27 -12.98
C ILE A 97 12.46 -2.86 -13.37
N GLY A 98 13.44 -3.24 -12.56
CA GLY A 98 14.85 -2.93 -12.81
C GLY A 98 15.23 -1.53 -12.37
N TYR A 99 14.73 -1.09 -11.19
CA TYR A 99 15.22 0.12 -10.54
C TYR A 99 16.71 0.00 -10.20
N SER A 100 17.38 1.15 -10.00
CA SER A 100 18.81 1.17 -9.68
C SER A 100 19.06 0.38 -8.38
N PRO A 101 19.93 -0.64 -8.37
CA PRO A 101 20.28 -1.43 -7.18
C PRO A 101 21.15 -0.65 -6.19
N GLU A 102 21.62 0.53 -6.59
CA GLU A 102 22.46 1.41 -5.79
C GLU A 102 21.59 2.39 -5.00
N ALA A 103 21.92 2.60 -3.73
CA ALA A 103 21.37 3.70 -2.94
C ALA A 103 22.07 5.00 -3.37
N GLY A 104 21.67 5.52 -4.54
CA GLY A 104 22.14 6.79 -5.10
C GLY A 104 21.33 7.98 -4.60
#